data_AF-R9SHW2-F1
#
_entry.id   AF-R9SHW2-F1
#
_cell.length_a   1.000
_cell.length_b   1.000
_cell.length_c   1.000
_cell.angle_alpha   90.00
_cell.angle_beta   90.00
_cell.angle_gamma   90.00
#
_symmetry.space_group_name_H-M   'P 1'
#
loop_
_entity.id
_entity.type
_entity.pdbx_description
1 polymer ?
#
loop_
_entity_poly.entity_id
_entity_poly.type
_entity_poly.pdbx_seq_one_letter_code
_entity_poly.pdbx_strand_id
1 'polypeptide(L)'
;MNHKYGNVRFNFDRKFKDFKEDNRGFYSIVDGILAICLIIILFMSFSSLTNLDTLDNYDDAISDYYDAEGILELMSTSDGVDDSILNQIYLNLKESNNSRESFQASQSIADNFFNQIGMDKNYRFMVNNRILSSKGEINQDNYNSASRFVGDYRFGLIVSD
;
A
#
# COMPACT_ATOMS: atom_id res chain seq x y z
N MET A 1 82.04 44.73 15.19
CA MET A 1 80.93 45.34 15.95
C MET A 1 79.66 44.55 15.66
N ASN A 2 78.98 44.10 16.73
CA ASN A 2 77.78 43.28 16.72
C ASN A 2 76.59 43.98 16.06
N HIS A 3 75.72 43.24 15.36
CA HIS A 3 74.26 43.39 15.51
C HIS A 3 73.52 42.10 15.15
N LYS A 4 72.81 41.56 16.14
CA LYS A 4 71.83 40.47 16.06
C LYS A 4 70.58 40.95 15.31
N TYR A 5 70.03 40.10 14.44
CA TYR A 5 68.59 40.08 14.17
C TYR A 5 68.09 38.63 14.13
N GLY A 6 67.02 38.39 14.88
CA GLY A 6 66.55 37.07 15.30
C GLY A 6 65.79 36.31 14.21
N ASN A 7 65.91 34.98 14.27
CA ASN A 7 65.09 34.04 13.52
C ASN A 7 63.65 34.07 14.05
N VAL A 8 62.72 34.61 13.25
CA VAL A 8 61.29 34.42 13.46
C VAL A 8 60.92 33.06 12.87
N ARG A 9 60.82 32.02 13.71
CA ARG A 9 60.20 30.75 13.31
C ARG A 9 58.69 30.92 13.29
N PHE A 10 58.09 31.00 12.11
CA PHE A 10 56.65 30.91 11.94
C PHE A 10 56.19 29.50 12.34
N ASN A 11 55.49 29.42 13.47
CA ASN A 11 54.95 28.18 14.00
C ASN A 11 53.65 27.84 13.25
N PHE A 12 53.79 27.08 12.15
CA PHE A 12 52.68 26.62 11.30
C PHE A 12 51.79 25.55 11.97
N ASP A 13 52.19 25.02 13.14
CA ASP A 13 51.50 23.91 13.82
C ASP A 13 50.23 24.31 14.59
N ARG A 14 49.94 25.62 14.76
CA ARG A 14 48.70 26.02 15.44
C ARG A 14 47.45 25.94 14.58
N LYS A 15 47.55 26.04 13.26
CA LYS A 15 46.35 26.07 12.40
C LYS A 15 45.79 24.69 12.04
N PHE A 16 46.53 23.61 12.26
CA PHE A 16 46.07 22.25 11.94
C PHE A 16 45.49 21.50 13.15
N LYS A 17 45.59 22.06 14.37
CA LYS A 17 45.08 21.40 15.57
C LYS A 17 43.58 21.63 15.81
N ASP A 18 43.00 22.69 15.24
CA ASP A 18 41.58 23.02 15.40
C ASP A 18 40.66 22.30 14.40
N PHE A 19 41.20 21.56 13.43
CA PHE A 19 40.38 20.84 12.43
C PHE A 19 39.98 19.42 12.88
N LYS A 20 40.56 18.90 13.96
CA LYS A 20 40.40 17.48 14.36
C LYS A 20 39.40 17.24 15.49
N GLU A 21 38.64 18.25 15.91
CA GLU A 21 37.60 18.12 16.94
C GLU A 21 36.24 18.71 16.54
N ASP A 22 35.96 18.89 15.24
CA ASP A 22 34.63 19.30 14.79
C ASP A 22 33.73 18.09 14.45
N ASN A 23 33.59 17.17 15.42
CA ASN A 23 32.59 16.09 15.34
C ASN A 23 31.16 16.63 15.53
N ARG A 24 30.99 17.92 15.88
CA ARG A 24 29.68 18.54 16.11
C ARG A 24 28.87 18.66 14.81
N GLY A 25 29.53 18.87 13.68
CA GLY A 25 28.88 18.91 12.36
C GLY A 25 28.26 17.57 11.95
N PHE A 26 28.90 16.45 12.30
CA PHE A 26 28.39 15.12 11.94
C PHE A 26 27.15 14.74 12.76
N TYR A 27 27.17 15.01 14.08
CA TYR A 27 25.98 14.83 14.93
C TYR A 27 24.82 15.72 14.50
N SER A 28 25.09 16.97 14.09
CA SER A 28 24.07 17.89 13.59
C SER A 28 23.40 17.43 12.29
N ILE A 29 24.13 16.76 11.39
CA ILE A 29 23.56 16.22 10.15
C ILE A 29 22.69 15.00 10.43
N VAL A 30 23.15 14.11 11.32
CA VAL A 30 22.39 12.91 11.73
C VAL A 30 21.09 13.31 12.44
N ASP A 31 21.14 14.29 13.34
CA ASP A 31 19.95 14.82 14.01
C ASP A 31 18.98 15.48 13.02
N GLY A 32 19.49 16.17 12.00
CA GLY A 32 18.68 16.74 10.93
C GLY A 32 17.95 15.68 10.09
N ILE A 33 18.64 14.59 9.75
CA ILE A 33 18.03 13.47 9.01
C ILE A 33 16.95 12.79 9.87
N LEU A 34 17.23 12.56 11.16
CA LEU A 34 16.26 11.98 12.10
C LEU A 34 15.01 12.85 12.25
N ALA A 35 15.18 14.18 12.33
CA ALA A 35 14.05 15.11 12.39
C ALA A 35 13.17 15.05 11.13
N ILE A 36 13.78 14.97 9.94
CA ILE A 36 13.05 14.83 8.68
C ILE A 36 12.29 13.49 8.64
N CYS A 37 12.91 12.39 9.05
CA CYS A 37 12.26 11.08 9.13
C CYS A 37 11.05 11.11 10.06
N LEU A 38 11.16 11.75 11.23
CA LEU A 38 10.03 11.91 12.16
C LEU A 38 8.88 12.73 11.58
N ILE A 39 9.19 13.80 10.84
CA ILE A 39 8.18 14.59 10.13
C ILE A 39 7.45 13.75 9.08
N ILE A 40 8.17 12.93 8.31
CA ILE A 40 7.57 12.04 7.30
C ILE A 40 6.65 11.00 7.97
N ILE A 41 7.09 10.37 9.07
CA ILE A 41 6.28 9.41 9.83
C ILE A 41 5.01 10.07 10.38
N LEU A 42 5.11 11.30 10.87
CA LEU A 42 3.98 12.07 11.37
C LEU A 42 2.96 12.36 10.25
N PHE A 43 3.43 12.81 9.08
CA PHE A 43 2.55 13.02 7.91
C PHE A 43 1.89 11.72 7.44
N MET A 44 2.63 10.60 7.38
CA MET A 44 2.07 9.29 7.05
C MET A 44 1.00 8.84 8.06
N SER A 45 1.21 9.11 9.36
CA SER A 45 0.27 8.74 10.42
C SER A 45 -1.03 9.57 10.36
N PHE A 46 -0.95 10.85 10.00
CA PHE A 46 -2.14 11.68 9.75
C PHE A 46 -2.93 11.21 8.52
N SER A 47 -2.25 10.79 7.45
CA SER A 47 -2.91 10.19 6.28
C SER A 47 -3.59 8.85 6.59
N SER A 48 -3.12 8.10 7.59
CA SER A 48 -3.80 6.88 8.06
C SER A 48 -5.00 7.16 8.97
N LEU A 49 -4.98 8.24 9.76
CA LEU A 49 -6.09 8.61 10.64
C LEU A 49 -7.31 9.15 9.89
N THR A 50 -7.13 9.76 8.72
CA THR A 50 -8.27 10.23 7.88
C THR A 50 -9.10 9.08 7.27
N ASN A 51 -8.62 7.84 7.34
CA ASN A 51 -9.34 6.66 6.87
C ASN A 51 -10.06 5.89 8.00
N LEU A 52 -10.02 6.37 9.24
CA LEU A 52 -10.67 5.70 10.38
C LEU A 52 -12.11 6.18 10.64
N ASP A 53 -12.54 7.29 10.04
CA ASP A 53 -13.89 7.83 10.21
C ASP A 53 -14.91 7.32 9.15
N THR A 54 -14.50 6.44 8.23
CA THR A 54 -15.39 5.94 7.15
C THR A 54 -16.11 4.64 7.50
N LEU A 55 -15.98 4.11 8.71
CA LEU A 55 -16.53 2.81 9.09
C LEU A 55 -17.97 2.84 9.63
N ASP A 56 -18.54 4.01 9.91
CA ASP A 56 -19.84 4.11 10.61
C ASP A 56 -21.03 4.62 9.80
N ASN A 57 -20.88 4.93 8.50
CA ASN A 57 -22.04 5.25 7.64
C ASN A 57 -21.79 4.79 6.20
N TYR A 58 -21.80 3.48 5.98
CA TYR A 58 -21.92 2.89 4.64
C TYR A 58 -23.40 2.80 4.23
N ASP A 59 -24.13 3.91 4.35
CA ASP A 59 -25.52 4.01 3.90
C ASP A 59 -25.64 5.28 3.02
N ASP A 60 -26.00 5.06 1.76
CA ASP A 60 -26.58 6.02 0.80
C ASP A 60 -25.72 7.05 0.02
N ALA A 61 -24.38 6.96 -0.04
CA ALA A 61 -23.60 7.93 -0.86
C ALA A 61 -22.60 7.37 -1.90
N ILE A 62 -22.51 6.05 -2.10
CA ILE A 62 -21.50 5.44 -3.00
C ILE A 62 -22.18 4.53 -4.03
N SER A 63 -23.14 5.04 -4.81
CA SER A 63 -23.65 4.29 -5.97
C SER A 63 -22.80 4.50 -7.23
N ASP A 64 -21.99 5.57 -7.30
CA ASP A 64 -21.57 6.07 -8.62
C ASP A 64 -20.11 5.80 -9.02
N TYR A 65 -19.25 5.23 -8.16
CA TYR A 65 -17.85 5.02 -8.55
C TYR A 65 -17.13 3.84 -7.88
N TYR A 66 -17.68 2.63 -8.05
CA TYR A 66 -16.89 1.42 -7.81
C TYR A 66 -15.97 1.15 -9.01
N ASP A 67 -14.76 1.70 -8.97
CA ASP A 67 -13.70 1.26 -9.88
C ASP A 67 -13.11 -0.08 -9.43
N ALA A 68 -12.37 -0.77 -10.30
CA ALA A 68 -11.92 -2.13 -10.00
C ALA A 68 -10.94 -2.17 -8.80
N GLU A 69 -10.14 -1.11 -8.60
CA GLU A 69 -9.20 -1.03 -7.48
C GLU A 69 -9.94 -0.85 -6.16
N GLY A 70 -10.91 0.06 -6.10
CA GLY A 70 -11.76 0.27 -4.94
C GLY A 70 -12.49 -1.00 -4.54
N ILE A 71 -13.09 -1.72 -5.50
CA ILE A 71 -13.76 -2.99 -5.19
C ILE A 71 -12.78 -4.03 -4.64
N LEU A 72 -11.60 -4.18 -5.26
CA LEU A 72 -10.59 -5.12 -4.75
C LEU A 72 -10.07 -4.71 -3.37
N GLU A 73 -10.01 -3.41 -3.06
CA GLU A 73 -9.71 -2.91 -1.72
C GLU A 73 -10.80 -3.33 -0.74
N LEU A 74 -12.08 -3.11 -1.06
CA LEU A 74 -13.19 -3.59 -0.24
C LEU A 74 -13.13 -5.10 0.01
N MET A 75 -12.84 -5.90 -1.01
CA MET A 75 -12.69 -7.36 -0.87
C MET A 75 -11.48 -7.77 -0.02
N SER A 76 -10.50 -6.88 0.13
CA SER A 76 -9.28 -7.14 0.90
C SER A 76 -9.39 -6.70 2.36
N THR A 77 -10.37 -5.87 2.68
CA THR A 77 -10.64 -5.41 4.05
C THR A 77 -11.27 -6.55 4.85
N SER A 78 -10.73 -6.81 6.03
CA SER A 78 -11.36 -7.66 7.05
C SER A 78 -12.18 -6.77 7.98
N ASP A 79 -13.34 -7.25 8.42
CA ASP A 79 -14.18 -6.58 9.41
C ASP A 79 -13.73 -6.86 10.87
N GLY A 80 -12.57 -7.51 11.04
CA GLY A 80 -11.98 -7.83 12.33
C GLY A 80 -12.54 -9.09 13.01
N VAL A 81 -13.62 -9.68 12.46
CA VAL A 81 -14.21 -10.94 12.93
C VAL A 81 -13.97 -12.05 11.90
N ASP A 82 -14.22 -11.74 10.63
CA ASP A 82 -14.03 -12.65 9.51
C ASP A 82 -12.80 -12.26 8.69
N ASP A 83 -12.19 -13.28 8.07
CA ASP A 83 -11.16 -13.06 7.06
C ASP A 83 -11.70 -12.23 5.90
N SER A 84 -10.85 -11.43 5.24
CA SER A 84 -11.28 -10.67 4.06
C SER A 84 -11.81 -11.61 2.97
N ILE A 85 -12.70 -11.12 2.11
CA ILE A 85 -13.31 -11.93 1.03
C ILE A 85 -12.25 -12.59 0.15
N LEU A 86 -11.19 -11.86 -0.21
CA LEU A 86 -10.09 -12.45 -0.98
C LEU A 86 -9.36 -13.55 -0.22
N ASN A 87 -9.17 -13.39 1.10
CA ASN A 87 -8.52 -14.40 1.92
C ASN A 87 -9.41 -15.64 2.11
N GLN A 88 -10.71 -15.48 2.31
CA GLN A 88 -11.67 -16.60 2.36
C GLN A 88 -11.64 -17.43 1.08
N ILE A 89 -11.69 -16.76 -0.09
CA ILE A 89 -11.61 -17.44 -1.39
C ILE A 89 -10.26 -18.15 -1.55
N TYR A 90 -9.16 -17.49 -1.18
CA TYR A 90 -7.81 -18.05 -1.24
C TYR A 90 -7.69 -19.31 -0.37
N LEU A 91 -8.10 -19.26 0.90
CA LEU A 91 -8.05 -20.40 1.81
C LEU A 91 -8.90 -21.56 1.30
N ASN A 92 -10.14 -21.29 0.89
CA ASN A 92 -11.04 -22.31 0.36
C ASN A 92 -10.45 -23.04 -0.86
N LEU A 93 -9.86 -22.29 -1.80
CA LEU A 93 -9.20 -22.88 -2.98
C LEU A 93 -7.92 -23.63 -2.61
N LYS A 94 -7.10 -23.06 -1.71
CA LYS A 94 -5.81 -23.63 -1.33
C LYS A 94 -5.96 -24.92 -0.53
N GLU A 95 -6.80 -24.94 0.49
CA GLU A 95 -7.01 -26.10 1.35
C GLU A 95 -7.62 -27.28 0.60
N SER A 96 -8.45 -26.99 -0.41
CA SER A 96 -9.09 -28.00 -1.25
C SER A 96 -8.34 -28.27 -2.56
N ASN A 97 -7.08 -27.83 -2.69
CA ASN A 97 -6.23 -28.03 -3.88
C ASN A 97 -6.93 -27.65 -5.21
N ASN A 98 -7.65 -26.54 -5.25
CA ASN A 98 -8.39 -26.05 -6.42
C ASN A 98 -9.43 -27.05 -6.95
N SER A 99 -10.03 -27.87 -6.08
CA SER A 99 -11.10 -28.79 -6.47
C SER A 99 -12.27 -28.09 -7.15
N ARG A 100 -13.10 -28.86 -7.86
CA ARG A 100 -14.31 -28.32 -8.48
C ARG A 100 -15.29 -27.78 -7.42
N GLU A 101 -15.46 -28.49 -6.29
CA GLU A 101 -16.36 -28.03 -5.23
C GLU A 101 -15.88 -26.74 -4.59
N SER A 102 -14.58 -26.62 -4.29
CA SER A 102 -14.02 -25.39 -3.72
C SER A 102 -14.13 -24.22 -4.68
N PHE A 103 -13.94 -24.44 -5.98
CA PHE A 103 -14.16 -23.40 -6.97
C PHE A 103 -15.62 -22.91 -7.00
N GLN A 104 -16.60 -23.83 -6.90
CA GLN A 104 -18.02 -23.48 -6.84
C GLN A 104 -18.38 -22.73 -5.54
N ALA A 105 -17.83 -23.15 -4.41
CA ALA A 105 -18.01 -22.45 -3.14
C ALA A 105 -17.40 -21.03 -3.18
N SER A 106 -16.19 -20.88 -3.74
CA SER A 106 -15.55 -19.58 -3.94
C SER A 106 -16.33 -18.69 -4.92
N GLN A 107 -16.97 -19.27 -5.92
CA GLN A 107 -17.89 -18.54 -6.80
C GLN A 107 -19.09 -18.00 -6.00
N SER A 108 -19.71 -18.83 -5.14
CA SER A 108 -20.81 -18.36 -4.28
C SER A 108 -20.39 -17.24 -3.33
N ILE A 109 -19.18 -17.30 -2.76
CA ILE A 109 -18.62 -16.22 -1.93
C ILE A 109 -18.51 -14.92 -2.74
N ALA A 110 -17.94 -14.99 -3.95
CA ALA A 110 -17.79 -13.83 -4.81
C ALA A 110 -19.15 -13.25 -5.25
N ASP A 111 -20.08 -14.09 -5.68
CA ASP A 111 -21.41 -13.67 -6.11
C ASP A 111 -22.18 -12.97 -4.97
N ASN A 112 -22.09 -13.52 -3.75
CA ASN A 112 -22.71 -12.91 -2.57
C ASN A 112 -22.13 -11.52 -2.29
N PHE A 113 -20.81 -11.37 -2.36
CA PHE A 113 -20.16 -10.07 -2.19
C PHE A 113 -20.65 -9.04 -3.22
N PHE A 114 -20.64 -9.38 -4.53
CA PHE A 114 -21.09 -8.47 -5.58
C PHE A 114 -22.57 -8.09 -5.45
N ASN A 115 -23.41 -9.01 -4.98
CA ASN A 115 -24.81 -8.74 -4.69
C ASN A 115 -24.98 -7.81 -3.47
N GLN A 116 -24.17 -7.99 -2.42
CA GLN A 116 -24.22 -7.17 -1.21
C GLN A 116 -23.82 -5.72 -1.47
N ILE A 117 -22.79 -5.48 -2.27
CA ILE A 117 -22.37 -4.12 -2.64
C ILE A 117 -23.29 -3.47 -3.69
N GLY A 118 -24.30 -4.20 -4.19
CA GLY A 118 -25.25 -3.69 -5.18
C GLY A 118 -24.62 -3.40 -6.54
N MET A 119 -23.61 -4.18 -6.97
CA MET A 119 -22.85 -3.91 -8.20
C MET A 119 -23.77 -3.84 -9.43
N ASP A 120 -23.95 -2.64 -9.97
CA ASP A 120 -24.83 -2.37 -11.11
C ASP A 120 -24.11 -2.52 -12.46
N LYS A 121 -22.82 -2.20 -12.52
CA LYS A 121 -21.98 -2.30 -13.74
C LYS A 121 -21.69 -3.73 -14.18
N ASN A 122 -21.24 -3.87 -15.43
CA ASN A 122 -20.73 -5.13 -15.96
C ASN A 122 -19.35 -5.42 -15.34
N TYR A 123 -19.10 -6.67 -14.97
CA TYR A 123 -17.83 -7.05 -14.37
C TYR A 123 -17.39 -8.47 -14.70
N ARG A 124 -16.09 -8.71 -14.55
CA ARG A 124 -15.47 -10.03 -14.61
C ARG A 124 -14.42 -10.14 -13.52
N PHE A 125 -14.74 -10.96 -12.51
CA PHE A 125 -13.85 -11.30 -11.42
C PHE A 125 -13.18 -12.64 -11.67
N MET A 126 -11.85 -12.67 -11.53
CA MET A 126 -11.01 -13.80 -11.92
C MET A 126 -10.03 -14.15 -10.82
N VAL A 127 -9.72 -15.43 -10.71
CA VAL A 127 -8.64 -15.96 -9.88
C VAL A 127 -7.74 -16.84 -10.75
N ASN A 128 -6.43 -16.54 -10.79
CA ASN A 128 -5.46 -17.23 -11.64
C ASN A 128 -5.94 -17.38 -13.10
N ASN A 129 -6.48 -16.29 -13.66
CA ASN A 129 -7.05 -16.21 -15.01
C ASN A 129 -8.29 -17.10 -15.26
N ARG A 130 -8.90 -17.67 -14.22
CA ARG A 130 -10.18 -18.37 -14.30
C ARG A 130 -11.29 -17.44 -13.81
N ILE A 131 -12.37 -17.32 -14.58
CA ILE A 131 -13.53 -16.50 -14.19
C ILE A 131 -14.20 -17.17 -13.00
N LEU A 132 -14.27 -16.44 -11.89
CA LEU A 132 -14.93 -16.88 -10.67
C LEU A 132 -16.36 -16.33 -10.61
N SER A 133 -16.55 -15.08 -11.02
CA SER A 133 -17.86 -14.43 -11.07
C SER A 133 -17.88 -13.37 -12.19
N SER A 134 -19.06 -13.12 -12.78
CA SER A 134 -19.21 -12.13 -13.84
C SER A 134 -20.66 -11.68 -14.03
N LYS A 135 -20.84 -10.43 -14.44
CA LYS A 135 -22.12 -9.87 -14.84
C LYS A 135 -21.96 -9.13 -16.18
N GLY A 136 -22.85 -9.44 -17.12
CA GLY A 136 -22.90 -8.79 -18.44
C GLY A 136 -21.67 -9.01 -19.31
N GLU A 137 -21.59 -8.24 -20.40
CA GLU A 137 -20.48 -8.26 -21.34
C GLU A 137 -19.50 -7.12 -21.05
N ILE A 138 -18.20 -7.39 -21.18
CA ILE A 138 -17.17 -6.38 -20.95
C ILE A 138 -16.97 -5.57 -22.23
N ASN A 139 -17.22 -4.26 -22.13
CA ASN A 139 -16.89 -3.32 -23.20
C ASN A 139 -15.37 -3.14 -23.27
N GLN A 140 -14.76 -3.47 -24.42
CA GLN A 140 -13.31 -3.39 -24.60
C GLN A 140 -12.79 -1.95 -24.74
N ASP A 141 -13.66 -1.00 -25.08
CA ASP A 141 -13.27 0.38 -25.35
C ASP A 141 -13.30 1.27 -24.10
N ASN A 142 -14.02 0.85 -23.05
CA ASN A 142 -14.14 1.59 -21.80
C ASN A 142 -14.28 0.62 -20.63
N TYR A 143 -13.14 0.18 -20.08
CA TYR A 143 -13.10 -0.66 -18.89
C TYR A 143 -12.03 -0.18 -17.92
N ASN A 144 -12.29 -0.41 -16.63
CA ASN A 144 -11.32 -0.30 -15.55
C ASN A 144 -10.90 -1.70 -15.12
N SER A 145 -9.63 -1.90 -14.78
CA SER A 145 -9.15 -3.19 -14.30
C SER A 145 -8.11 -3.04 -13.21
N ALA A 146 -8.16 -3.95 -12.24
CA ALA A 146 -7.23 -4.03 -11.14
C ALA A 146 -6.86 -5.50 -10.87
N SER A 147 -5.73 -5.71 -10.19
CA SER A 147 -5.35 -7.05 -9.75
C SER A 147 -4.56 -7.03 -8.46
N ARG A 148 -4.75 -8.06 -7.63
CA ARG A 148 -4.14 -8.18 -6.32
C ARG A 148 -3.71 -9.61 -6.05
N PHE A 149 -2.63 -9.77 -5.30
CA PHE A 149 -2.14 -11.07 -4.87
C PHE A 149 -2.57 -11.34 -3.43
N VAL A 150 -3.04 -12.57 -3.17
CA VAL A 150 -3.17 -13.13 -1.83
C VAL A 150 -2.48 -14.48 -1.83
N GLY A 151 -1.38 -14.59 -1.09
CA GLY A 151 -0.48 -15.73 -1.20
C GLY A 151 0.04 -15.90 -2.63
N ASP A 152 -0.17 -17.10 -3.19
CA ASP A 152 0.19 -17.49 -4.56
C ASP A 152 -0.95 -17.30 -5.58
N TYR A 153 -2.09 -16.72 -5.17
CA TYR A 153 -3.26 -16.53 -6.02
C TYR A 153 -3.34 -15.07 -6.50
N ARG A 154 -3.52 -14.90 -7.81
CA ARG A 154 -3.78 -13.61 -8.44
C ARG A 154 -5.27 -13.41 -8.65
N PHE A 155 -5.83 -12.45 -7.93
CA PHE A 155 -7.18 -11.96 -8.13
C PHE A 155 -7.16 -10.80 -9.12
N GLY A 156 -8.12 -10.78 -10.03
CA GLY A 156 -8.26 -9.72 -11.03
C GLY A 156 -9.72 -9.36 -11.21
N LEU A 157 -9.98 -8.06 -11.32
CA LEU A 157 -11.31 -7.54 -11.57
C LEU A 157 -11.25 -6.63 -12.79
N ILE A 158 -12.21 -6.81 -13.68
CA ILE A 158 -12.50 -5.88 -14.78
C ILE A 158 -13.92 -5.38 -14.56
N VAL A 159 -14.11 -4.07 -14.64
CA VAL A 159 -15.40 -3.39 -14.56
C VAL A 159 -15.59 -2.56 -15.83
N SER A 160 -16.76 -2.65 -16.45
CA SER A 160 -17.14 -1.78 -17.55
C SER A 160 -18.57 -1.30 -17.35
N ASP A 161 -18.89 -0.14 -17.91
CA ASP A 161 -20.26 0.37 -17.94
C ASP A 161 -21.17 -0.51 -18.83
#